data_AF-A0A1A7W6Z8-F1
#
_entry.id   AF-A0A1A7W6Z8-F1
#
_cell.length_a   1.000
_cell.length_b   1.000
_cell.length_c   1.000
_cell.angle_alpha   90.00
_cell.angle_beta   90.00
_cell.angle_gamma   90.00
#
_symmetry.space_group_name_H-M   'P 1'
#
loop_
_entity.id
_entity.type
_entity.pdbx_description
1 polymer ?
#
loop_
_entity_poly.entity_id
_entity_poly.type
_entity_poly.pdbx_seq_one_letter_code
_entity_poly.pdbx_strand_id
1 'polypeptide(L)' 'KHTTLSERGALREALRCLKCADAPCQKSCPTNLDIKSFITSISNKNYYGAARAILSDNPLGLTCGMVCPTSELCVG' A
#
# COMPACT_ATOMS: atom_id res chain seq x y z
N LYS A 1 13.47 8.83 -1.69
CA LYS A 1 13.25 8.71 -0.22
C LYS A 1 13.66 7.29 0.20
N HIS A 2 13.97 7.01 1.46
CA HIS A 2 14.33 5.65 1.89
C HIS A 2 13.21 4.62 1.63
N THR A 3 11.97 5.08 1.48
CA THR A 3 10.78 4.30 1.13
C THR A 3 10.54 4.15 -0.38
N THR A 4 11.34 4.77 -1.24
CA THR A 4 11.19 4.67 -2.71
C THR A 4 11.69 3.31 -3.19
N LEU A 5 10.86 2.56 -3.93
CA LEU A 5 11.19 1.22 -4.42
C LEU A 5 11.33 1.18 -5.94
N SER A 6 12.30 0.42 -6.43
CA SER A 6 12.30 -0.07 -7.82
C SER A 6 11.26 -1.17 -7.98
N GLU A 7 10.88 -1.52 -9.21
CA GLU A 7 9.94 -2.63 -9.46
C GLU A 7 10.40 -3.94 -8.78
N ARG A 8 11.69 -4.28 -8.88
CA ARG A 8 12.27 -5.45 -8.20
C ARG A 8 12.08 -5.38 -6.68
N GLY A 9 12.28 -4.21 -6.08
CA GLY A 9 12.09 -3.98 -4.65
C GLY A 9 10.61 -4.08 -4.26
N ALA A 10 9.72 -3.46 -5.04
CA ALA A 10 8.28 -3.46 -4.82
C ALA A 10 7.69 -4.87 -4.88
N LEU A 11 8.10 -5.68 -5.86
CA LEU A 11 7.65 -7.07 -5.97
C LEU A 11 8.11 -7.92 -4.78
N ARG A 12 9.38 -7.76 -4.36
CA ARG A 12 9.90 -8.46 -3.18
C ARG A 12 9.10 -8.10 -1.94
N GLU A 13 8.83 -6.82 -1.72
CA GLU A 13 8.13 -6.34 -0.54
C GLU A 13 6.65 -6.72 -0.54
N ALA A 14 5.99 -6.69 -1.71
CA ALA A 14 4.62 -7.14 -1.85
C ALA A 14 4.46 -8.65 -1.63
N LEU A 15 5.45 -9.45 -2.02
CA LEU A 15 5.51 -10.88 -1.72
C LEU A 15 5.79 -11.15 -0.24
N ARG A 16 6.60 -10.31 0.42
CA ARG A 16 6.89 -10.39 1.86
C ARG A 16 5.65 -10.11 2.73
N CYS A 17 4.75 -9.24 2.27
CA CYS A 17 3.51 -8.92 2.99
C CYS A 17 2.62 -10.16 3.21
N LEU A 18 2.16 -10.36 4.45
CA LEU A 18 1.33 -11.49 4.87
C LEU A 18 -0.12 -11.43 4.36
N LYS A 19 -0.57 -10.27 3.85
CA LYS A 19 -1.94 -10.08 3.33
C LYS A 19 -2.99 -10.46 4.38
N CYS A 20 -2.79 -9.98 5.61
CA CYS A 20 -3.60 -10.31 6.79
C CYS A 20 -5.10 -10.13 6.55
N ALA A 21 -5.91 -11.01 7.14
CA ALA A 21 -7.33 -10.73 7.31
C ALA A 21 -7.51 -9.62 8.36
N ASP A 22 -8.55 -8.79 8.22
CA ASP A 22 -8.88 -7.70 9.13
C ASP A 22 -7.65 -6.82 9.47
N ALA A 23 -6.97 -6.37 8.42
CA ALA A 23 -5.60 -5.87 8.51
C ALA A 23 -5.51 -4.62 9.42
N PRO A 24 -4.66 -4.64 10.47
CA PRO A 24 -4.52 -3.49 11.37
C PRO A 24 -3.98 -2.26 10.64
N CYS A 25 -3.12 -2.45 9.64
CA CYS A 25 -2.60 -1.37 8.81
C CYS A 25 -3.71 -0.57 8.08
N GLN A 26 -4.80 -1.24 7.68
CA GLN A 26 -5.95 -0.58 7.07
C GLN A 26 -6.71 0.26 8.09
N LYS A 27 -6.92 -0.27 9.31
CA LYS A 27 -7.57 0.43 10.42
C LYS A 27 -6.77 1.67 10.87
N SER A 28 -5.44 1.59 10.83
CA SER A 28 -4.54 2.71 11.15
C SER A 28 -4.39 3.71 10.01
N CYS A 29 -5.00 3.49 8.85
CA CYS A 29 -4.98 4.41 7.72
C CYS A 29 -6.16 5.40 7.81
N PRO A 30 -5.95 6.73 7.80
CA PRO A 30 -7.04 7.71 7.91
C PRO A 30 -8.08 7.64 6.79
N THR A 31 -7.71 7.17 5.60
CA THR A 31 -8.62 6.97 4.46
C THR A 31 -9.11 5.52 4.34
N ASN A 32 -8.81 4.67 5.33
CA ASN A 32 -9.22 3.26 5.37
C ASN A 32 -8.84 2.44 4.11
N LEU A 33 -7.68 2.74 3.53
CA LEU A 33 -7.17 2.08 2.32
C LEU A 33 -7.14 0.55 2.47
N ASP A 34 -7.66 -0.16 1.48
CA ASP A 34 -7.50 -1.62 1.41
C ASP A 34 -6.06 -2.03 1.03
N ILE A 35 -5.18 -1.97 2.03
CA ILE A 35 -3.75 -2.26 1.92
C ILE A 35 -3.51 -3.71 1.50
N LYS A 36 -4.31 -4.64 2.01
CA LYS A 36 -4.23 -6.04 1.64
C LYS A 36 -4.45 -6.21 0.14
N SER A 37 -5.50 -5.61 -0.41
CA SER A 37 -5.89 -5.78 -1.80
C SER A 37 -4.92 -5.11 -2.77
N PHE A 38 -4.46 -3.88 -2.49
CA PHE A 38 -3.51 -3.23 -3.41
C PHE A 38 -2.13 -3.90 -3.37
N ILE A 39 -1.65 -4.35 -2.21
CA ILE A 39 -0.36 -5.07 -2.13
C ILE A 39 -0.46 -6.42 -2.84
N THR A 40 -1.59 -7.13 -2.71
CA THR A 40 -1.84 -8.38 -3.46
C THR A 40 -1.81 -8.13 -4.96
N SER A 41 -2.40 -7.02 -5.41
CA SER A 41 -2.36 -6.62 -6.82
C SER A 41 -0.93 -6.36 -7.30
N ILE A 42 -0.09 -5.69 -6.50
CA ILE A 42 1.34 -5.50 -6.80
C ILE A 42 2.07 -6.83 -6.91
N SER A 43 1.86 -7.78 -5.98
CA SER A 43 2.54 -9.09 -6.04
C SER A 43 2.18 -9.90 -7.28
N ASN A 44 0.99 -9.66 -7.85
CA ASN A 44 0.51 -10.28 -9.08
C ASN A 44 0.85 -9.48 -10.35
N LYS A 45 1.71 -8.44 -10.25
CA LYS A 45 2.03 -7.50 -11.33
C LYS A 45 0.81 -6.76 -11.92
N ASN A 46 -0.30 -6.73 -11.19
CA ASN A 46 -1.48 -5.95 -11.54
C ASN A 46 -1.36 -4.54 -10.96
N TYR A 47 -0.44 -3.74 -11.50
CA TYR A 47 -0.19 -2.38 -11.02
C TYR A 47 -1.39 -1.45 -11.21
N TYR A 48 -2.16 -1.65 -12.29
CA TYR A 48 -3.38 -0.90 -12.53
C TYR A 48 -4.46 -1.21 -11.48
N GLY A 49 -4.67 -2.49 -11.14
CA GLY A 49 -5.59 -2.88 -10.07
C GLY A 49 -5.18 -2.31 -8.72
N ALA A 50 -3.88 -2.30 -8.41
CA ALA A 50 -3.35 -1.67 -7.20
C ALA A 50 -3.63 -0.16 -7.17
N ALA A 51 -3.32 0.54 -8.27
CA ALA A 51 -3.56 1.97 -8.38
C ALA A 51 -5.04 2.32 -8.27
N ARG A 52 -5.92 1.53 -8.91
CA ARG A 52 -7.37 1.70 -8.82
C ARG A 52 -7.85 1.55 -7.38
N ALA A 53 -7.42 0.51 -6.68
CA ALA A 53 -7.77 0.31 -5.27
C ALA A 53 -7.31 1.49 -4.40
N ILE A 54 -6.07 1.96 -4.59
CA ILE A 54 -5.55 3.12 -3.86
C ILE A 54 -6.38 4.38 -4.13
N LEU A 55 -6.66 4.67 -5.40
CA LEU A 55 -7.34 5.89 -5.82
C LEU A 55 -8.84 5.89 -5.52
N SER A 56 -9.46 4.71 -5.34
CA SER A 56 -10.85 4.58 -4.92
C SER A 56 -11.09 5.12 -3.51
N ASP A 57 -10.15 4.90 -2.59
CA ASP A 57 -10.27 5.38 -1.20
C ASP A 57 -9.53 6.71 -0.98
N ASN A 58 -8.48 6.97 -1.75
CA ASN A 58 -7.64 8.16 -1.62
C ASN A 58 -7.28 8.78 -2.98
N PRO A 59 -7.94 9.88 -3.40
CA PRO A 59 -7.66 10.53 -4.68
C PRO A 59 -6.26 11.15 -4.77
N LEU A 60 -5.58 11.34 -3.64
CA LEU A 60 -4.20 11.83 -3.55
C LEU A 60 -3.20 10.70 -3.25
N GLY A 61 -3.54 9.45 -3.62
CA GLY A 61 -2.78 8.25 -3.28
C GLY A 61 -1.28 8.32 -3.57
N LEU A 62 -0.87 8.91 -4.70
CA LEU A 62 0.56 9.08 -5.03
C LEU A 62 1.25 10.07 -4.09
N THR A 63 0.62 11.22 -3.82
CA THR A 63 1.14 12.21 -2.88
C THR A 63 1.26 11.61 -1.49
N CYS A 64 0.19 10.97 -0.99
CA CYS A 64 0.19 10.30 0.30
C CYS A 64 1.25 9.20 0.38
N GLY A 65 1.41 8.36 -0.65
CA GLY A 65 2.45 7.33 -0.68
C GLY A 65 3.88 7.88 -0.55
N MET A 66 4.08 9.16 -0.89
CA MET A 66 5.38 9.82 -0.77
C MET A 66 5.57 10.59 0.54
N VAL A 67 4.51 11.16 1.13
CA VAL A 67 4.63 12.11 2.26
C VAL A 67 4.00 11.64 3.56
N CYS A 68 3.23 10.54 3.55
CA CYS A 68 2.55 10.03 4.74
C CYS A 68 3.57 9.61 5.83
N PRO A 69 3.37 10.04 7.09
CA PRO A 69 4.19 9.59 8.23
C PRO A 69 3.80 8.16 8.63
N THR A 70 4.16 7.18 7.81
CA THR A 70 3.62 5.81 7.92
C THR A 70 3.92 5.11 9.24
N SER A 71 5.04 5.43 9.91
CA SER A 71 5.41 4.87 11.22
C SER A 71 4.45 5.26 12.35
N GLU A 72 3.72 6.36 12.19
CA GLU A 72 2.68 6.80 13.14
C GLU A 72 1.28 6.36 12.70
N LEU A 73 1.17 5.71 11.53
CA LEU A 73 -0.08 5.32 10.88
C LEU A 73 -0.04 3.84 10.48
N CYS A 74 -0.16 3.54 9.19
CA CYS A 74 -0.37 2.18 8.69
C CYS A 74 0.80 1.19 8.89
N VAL A 75 2.01 1.67 9.19
CA VAL A 75 3.18 0.81 9.46
C VAL A 75 3.42 0.63 10.98
N GLY A 76 2.87 1.51 11.81
CA GLY A 76 2.94 1.41 13.28
C GLY A 76 2.07 0.30 13.82
#